data_AF-B6FXM0-F1
#
_entry.id   AF-B6FXM0-F1
#
_cell.length_a   1.000
_cell.length_b   1.000
_cell.length_c   1.000
_cell.angle_alpha   90.00
_cell.angle_beta   90.00
_cell.angle_gamma   90.00
#
_symmetry.space_group_name_H-M   'P 1'
#
loop_
_entity.id
_entity.type
_entity.pdbx_description
1 polymer ?
#
loop_
_entity_poly.entity_id
_entity_poly.type
_entity_poly.pdbx_seq_one_letter_code
_entity_poly.pdbx_strand_id
1 'polypeptide(L)'
;MDLKELELKRLKDKGYDTTHLGCVAYDGLTIIASALEDGIDLGDIPKPGIDNFQIRAAIEGIEKGYDKKYYDVSKFDGLQMACFNDALNRGINPEPFMDSKYDYRLMQAFIKFIEEGKDITPILDERLPINVMEYMLYDSKHNEQIYRLLEQGWSEKQLCEICYGFYSGVDPTPYITLSHNVNCIHLVIKTLSYGLDPTCMAKPGFDEAQIENLFFGLLGGYDVSKYADPSISYFEMMMYERVYGYMRENDITDFEEAYNSVRDLQSIPLNQAERSDDNEHMDSCEL
;
A
#
# COMPACT_ATOMS: atom_id res chain seq x y z
N MET A 1 37.56 11.36 33.32
CA MET A 1 36.14 11.28 33.67
C MET A 1 35.39 11.82 32.48
N ASP A 2 34.59 10.98 31.83
CA ASP A 2 33.78 11.37 30.68
C ASP A 2 32.72 12.41 31.10
N LEU A 3 32.25 13.26 30.17
CA LEU A 3 31.24 14.29 30.44
C LEU A 3 29.98 13.68 31.09
N LYS A 4 29.59 12.48 30.64
CA LYS A 4 28.49 11.71 31.23
C LYS A 4 28.74 11.31 32.69
N GLU A 5 29.95 10.86 33.03
CA GLU A 5 30.31 10.52 34.41
C GLU A 5 30.33 11.75 35.32
N LEU A 6 30.82 12.89 34.80
CA LEU A 6 30.80 14.17 35.51
C LEU A 6 29.36 14.59 35.83
N GLU A 7 28.45 14.44 34.86
CA GLU A 7 27.05 14.82 35.01
C GLU A 7 26.28 13.90 35.96
N LEU A 8 26.48 12.58 35.87
CA LEU A 8 25.94 11.63 36.84
C LEU A 8 26.44 11.92 38.26
N LYS A 9 27.73 12.25 38.41
CA LYS A 9 28.27 12.64 39.71
C LYS A 9 27.63 13.94 40.21
N ARG A 10 27.46 14.94 39.35
CA ARG A 10 26.80 16.21 39.69
C ARG A 10 25.38 15.99 40.22
N LEU A 11 24.59 15.17 39.52
CA LEU A 11 23.23 14.81 39.94
C LEU A 11 23.22 14.06 41.28
N LYS A 12 24.12 13.10 41.45
CA LYS A 12 24.26 12.34 42.71
C LYS A 12 24.65 13.24 43.89
N ASP A 13 25.58 14.18 43.68
CA ASP A 13 26.01 15.15 44.68
C ASP A 13 24.87 16.12 45.07
N LYS A 14 23.92 16.36 44.15
CA LYS A 14 22.66 17.10 44.41
C LYS A 14 21.57 16.25 45.08
N GLY A 15 21.79 14.96 45.28
CA GLY A 15 20.86 14.05 45.95
C GLY A 15 19.84 13.34 45.05
N TYR A 16 19.99 13.43 43.72
CA TYR A 16 19.14 12.68 42.79
C TYR A 16 19.56 11.21 42.73
N ASP A 17 18.59 10.31 42.54
CA ASP A 17 18.88 8.91 42.23
C ASP A 17 19.38 8.78 40.78
N THR A 18 20.65 8.41 40.64
CA THR A 18 21.30 8.26 39.33
C THR A 18 21.49 6.80 38.92
N THR A 19 21.01 5.84 39.70
CA THR A 19 21.27 4.40 39.47
C THR A 19 20.74 3.93 38.12
N HIS A 20 19.60 4.47 37.68
CA HIS A 20 18.95 4.12 36.41
C HIS A 20 19.41 4.98 35.22
N LEU A 21 20.11 6.10 35.47
CA LEU A 21 20.49 7.08 34.43
C LEU A 21 21.72 6.66 33.61
N GLY A 22 22.45 5.63 34.05
CA GLY A 22 23.62 5.12 33.33
C GLY A 22 23.29 4.60 31.92
N CYS A 23 22.03 4.26 31.64
CA CYS A 23 21.59 3.74 30.35
C CYS A 23 21.38 4.83 29.27
N VAL A 24 21.33 6.11 29.64
CA VAL A 24 20.98 7.22 28.74
C VAL A 24 22.24 7.81 28.07
N ALA A 25 22.14 8.26 26.83
CA ALA A 25 23.22 9.02 26.18
C ALA A 25 23.48 10.35 26.92
N TYR A 26 24.67 10.95 26.74
CA TYR A 26 25.01 12.21 27.41
C TYR A 26 23.98 13.32 27.14
N ASP A 27 23.61 13.51 25.87
CA ASP A 27 22.62 14.52 25.49
C ASP A 27 21.27 14.29 26.19
N GLY A 28 20.78 13.06 26.22
CA GLY A 28 19.56 12.69 26.95
C GLY A 28 19.69 12.91 28.46
N LEU A 29 20.86 12.62 29.03
CA LEU A 29 21.14 12.86 30.44
C LEU A 29 21.07 14.34 30.79
N THR A 30 21.54 15.24 29.92
CA THR A 30 21.42 16.70 30.17
C THR A 30 19.96 17.17 30.18
N ILE A 31 19.11 16.58 29.34
CA ILE A 31 17.67 16.89 29.29
C ILE A 31 17.00 16.40 30.57
N ILE A 32 17.28 15.15 30.98
CA ILE A 32 16.79 14.59 32.24
C ILE A 32 17.26 15.41 33.44
N ALA A 33 18.52 15.85 33.44
CA ALA A 33 19.08 16.64 34.52
C ALA A 33 18.32 17.97 34.70
N SER A 34 18.00 18.66 33.60
CA SER A 34 17.16 19.86 33.65
C SER A 34 15.79 19.54 34.25
N ALA A 35 15.13 18.49 33.76
CA ALA A 35 13.79 18.13 34.23
C ALA A 35 13.76 17.78 35.73
N LEU A 36 14.75 17.02 36.22
CA LEU A 36 14.91 16.72 37.65
C LEU A 36 15.11 18.00 38.47
N GLU A 37 15.90 18.95 37.96
CA GLU A 37 16.12 20.26 38.61
C GLU A 37 14.88 21.14 38.63
N ASP A 38 14.01 20.99 37.63
CA ASP A 38 12.69 21.63 37.56
C ASP A 38 11.64 20.88 38.43
N GLY A 39 12.04 19.83 39.15
CA GLY A 39 11.21 19.08 40.08
C GLY A 39 10.31 18.02 39.42
N ILE A 40 10.60 17.66 38.17
CA ILE A 40 9.84 16.67 37.41
C ILE A 40 10.29 15.27 37.80
N ASP A 41 9.38 14.50 38.38
CA ASP A 41 9.62 13.10 38.72
C ASP A 41 9.42 12.20 37.50
N LEU A 42 10.53 11.68 36.96
CA LEU A 42 10.51 10.75 35.82
C LEU A 42 10.32 9.28 36.22
N GLY A 43 10.40 8.93 37.51
CA GLY A 43 10.34 7.53 37.97
C GLY A 43 11.26 6.60 37.15
N ASP A 44 10.71 5.47 36.71
CA ASP A 44 11.42 4.44 35.95
C ASP A 44 11.40 4.65 34.42
N ILE A 45 11.07 5.86 33.94
CA ILE A 45 11.05 6.16 32.49
C ILE A 45 12.42 5.97 31.84
N PRO A 46 13.55 6.41 32.43
CA PRO A 46 14.87 6.13 31.88
C PRO A 46 15.15 4.62 31.88
N LYS A 47 15.07 4.00 30.71
CA LYS A 47 15.34 2.56 30.50
C LYS A 47 16.36 2.36 29.38
N PRO A 48 17.09 1.22 29.36
CA PRO A 48 18.01 0.91 28.26
C PRO A 48 17.34 1.00 26.89
N GLY A 49 18.00 1.70 25.96
CA GLY A 49 17.50 1.91 24.60
C GLY A 49 16.63 3.15 24.40
N ILE A 50 16.33 3.92 25.46
CA ILE A 50 15.59 5.17 25.36
C ILE A 50 16.31 6.20 24.48
N ASP A 51 15.58 6.83 23.57
CA ASP A 51 16.09 7.91 22.73
C ASP A 51 15.72 9.32 23.24
N ASN A 52 16.37 10.34 22.69
CA ASN A 52 16.16 11.72 23.10
C ASN A 52 14.74 12.25 22.77
N PHE A 53 14.05 11.68 21.77
CA PHE A 53 12.68 12.07 21.44
C PHE A 53 11.70 11.52 22.47
N GLN A 54 11.85 10.25 22.87
CA GLN A 54 11.08 9.64 23.96
C GLN A 54 11.26 10.43 25.27
N ILE A 55 12.50 10.80 25.62
CA ILE A 55 12.79 11.61 26.82
C ILE A 55 12.03 12.95 26.76
N ARG A 56 12.12 13.66 25.64
CA ARG A 56 11.48 14.98 25.48
C ARG A 56 9.96 14.89 25.54
N ALA A 57 9.36 13.92 24.83
CA ALA A 57 7.92 13.74 24.81
C ALA A 57 7.38 13.39 26.22
N ALA A 58 8.09 12.53 26.95
CA ALA A 58 7.73 12.16 28.32
C ALA A 58 7.82 13.35 29.28
N ILE A 59 8.91 14.12 29.23
CA ILE A 59 9.08 15.32 30.06
C ILE A 59 7.97 16.33 29.78
N GLU A 60 7.75 16.68 28.51
CA GLU A 60 6.70 17.65 28.12
C GLU A 60 5.32 17.22 28.64
N GLY A 61 5.00 15.94 28.53
CA GLY A 61 3.73 15.40 28.98
C GLY A 61 3.57 15.43 30.50
N ILE A 62 4.62 15.04 31.25
CA ILE A 62 4.60 15.04 32.71
C ILE A 62 4.57 16.47 33.26
N GLU A 63 5.27 17.42 32.63
CA GLU A 63 5.19 18.85 32.94
C GLU A 63 3.77 19.39 32.84
N LYS A 64 3.00 18.91 31.86
CA LYS A 64 1.58 19.24 31.68
C LYS A 64 0.65 18.49 32.64
N GLY A 65 1.17 17.61 33.49
CA GLY A 65 0.43 16.82 34.46
C GLY A 65 -0.23 15.57 33.87
N TYR A 66 0.22 15.09 32.70
CA TYR A 66 -0.28 13.86 32.11
C TYR A 66 0.28 12.61 32.81
N ASP A 67 -0.52 11.55 32.83
CA ASP A 67 -0.19 10.28 33.49
C ASP A 67 1.04 9.62 32.83
N LYS A 68 1.97 9.12 33.65
CA LYS A 68 3.19 8.45 33.19
C LYS A 68 2.92 7.19 32.36
N LYS A 69 1.73 6.59 32.44
CA LYS A 69 1.35 5.40 31.66
C LYS A 69 1.46 5.60 30.14
N TYR A 70 1.36 6.83 29.65
CA TYR A 70 1.49 7.16 28.22
C TYR A 70 2.94 7.11 27.72
N TYR A 71 3.92 7.05 28.63
CA TYR A 71 5.36 7.13 28.31
C TYR A 71 6.10 5.83 28.62
N ASP A 72 5.48 4.67 28.36
CA ASP A 72 6.19 3.39 28.40
C ASP A 72 7.15 3.28 27.20
N VAL A 73 8.40 3.70 27.42
CA VAL A 73 9.48 3.74 26.43
C VAL A 73 9.85 2.36 25.85
N SER A 74 9.37 1.28 26.46
CA SER A 74 9.54 -0.08 25.91
C SER A 74 8.49 -0.44 24.86
N LYS A 75 7.40 0.33 24.77
CA LYS A 75 6.27 0.09 23.86
C LYS A 75 6.12 1.16 22.79
N PHE A 76 6.39 2.41 23.12
CA PHE A 76 6.08 3.54 22.25
C PHE A 76 7.34 4.30 21.87
N ASP A 77 7.46 4.68 20.60
CA ASP A 77 8.49 5.61 20.15
C ASP A 77 8.15 7.07 20.54
N GLY A 78 9.12 7.97 20.37
CA GLY A 78 8.94 9.38 20.74
C GLY A 78 7.86 10.10 19.93
N LEU A 79 7.56 9.67 18.71
CA LEU A 79 6.53 10.27 17.86
C LEU A 79 5.12 9.83 18.29
N GLN A 80 4.95 8.56 18.67
CA GLN A 80 3.71 8.05 19.27
C GLN A 80 3.44 8.77 20.61
N MET A 81 4.46 8.93 21.46
CA MET A 81 4.33 9.71 22.71
C MET A 81 3.94 11.18 22.44
N ALA A 82 4.52 11.80 21.42
CA ALA A 82 4.13 13.15 21.01
C ALA A 82 2.67 13.21 20.51
N CYS A 83 2.16 12.16 19.87
CA CYS A 83 0.74 12.07 19.51
C CYS A 83 -0.16 11.98 20.75
N PHE A 84 0.24 11.25 21.79
CA PHE A 84 -0.51 11.23 23.05
C PHE A 84 -0.55 12.61 23.70
N ASN A 85 0.58 13.34 23.70
CA ASN A 85 0.61 14.74 24.15
C ASN A 85 -0.36 15.60 23.34
N ASP A 86 -0.33 15.53 22.01
CA ASP A 86 -1.22 16.31 21.13
C ASP A 86 -2.71 16.00 21.40
N ALA A 87 -3.06 14.71 21.52
CA ALA A 87 -4.41 14.29 21.86
C ALA A 87 -4.88 14.89 23.20
N LEU A 88 -4.07 14.74 24.25
CA LEU A 88 -4.40 15.23 25.59
C LEU A 88 -4.48 16.76 25.65
N ASN A 89 -3.63 17.49 24.91
CA ASN A 89 -3.70 18.95 24.79
C ASN A 89 -5.03 19.42 24.19
N ARG A 90 -5.62 18.62 23.29
CA ARG A 90 -6.92 18.89 22.65
C ARG A 90 -8.12 18.35 23.45
N GLY A 91 -7.88 17.75 24.61
CA GLY A 91 -8.92 17.11 25.41
C GLY A 91 -9.43 15.78 24.85
N ILE A 92 -8.65 15.14 23.96
CA ILE A 92 -8.95 13.83 23.38
C ILE A 92 -8.30 12.74 24.24
N ASN A 93 -9.06 11.69 24.56
CA ASN A 93 -8.53 10.52 25.26
C ASN A 93 -7.72 9.65 24.27
N PRO A 94 -6.40 9.45 24.48
CA PRO A 94 -5.59 8.62 23.59
C PRO A 94 -5.74 7.11 23.79
N GLU A 95 -6.34 6.66 24.91
CA GLU A 95 -6.42 5.23 25.25
C GLU A 95 -6.97 4.33 24.13
N PRO A 96 -8.02 4.70 23.37
CA PRO A 96 -8.55 3.83 22.32
C PRO A 96 -7.54 3.51 21.21
N PHE A 97 -6.56 4.37 20.97
CA PHE A 97 -5.53 4.19 19.93
C PHE A 97 -4.11 4.09 20.51
N MET A 98 -3.98 3.84 21.82
CA MET A 98 -2.71 3.64 22.51
C MET A 98 -2.17 2.21 22.30
N ASP A 99 -1.92 1.85 21.05
CA ASP A 99 -1.38 0.55 20.63
C ASP A 99 -0.14 0.78 19.76
N SER A 100 0.96 0.08 20.08
CA SER A 100 2.24 0.21 19.40
C SER A 100 2.19 -0.20 17.92
N LYS A 101 1.14 -0.94 17.49
CA LYS A 101 0.95 -1.32 16.08
C LYS A 101 0.59 -0.14 15.19
N TYR A 102 0.07 0.96 15.75
CA TYR A 102 -0.28 2.16 15.01
C TYR A 102 0.90 3.12 14.98
N ASP A 103 1.38 3.47 13.80
CA ASP A 103 2.43 4.49 13.69
C ASP A 103 1.90 5.89 14.03
N TYR A 104 2.81 6.84 14.22
CA TYR A 104 2.44 8.21 14.57
C TYR A 104 1.54 8.89 13.51
N ARG A 105 1.61 8.50 12.23
CA ARG A 105 0.81 9.12 11.17
C ARG A 105 -0.63 8.66 11.26
N LEU A 106 -0.84 7.37 11.51
CA LEU A 106 -2.17 6.83 11.75
C LEU A 106 -2.75 7.39 13.08
N MET A 107 -1.94 7.52 14.13
CA MET A 107 -2.39 8.18 15.37
C MET A 107 -2.80 9.65 15.15
N GLN A 108 -2.04 10.42 14.36
CA GLN A 108 -2.43 11.78 13.98
C GLN A 108 -3.75 11.81 13.20
N ALA A 109 -3.96 10.84 12.30
CA ALA A 109 -5.22 10.71 11.58
C ALA A 109 -6.39 10.40 12.52
N PHE A 110 -6.21 9.52 13.52
CA PHE A 110 -7.22 9.29 14.57
C PHE A 110 -7.54 10.56 15.35
N ILE A 111 -6.52 11.31 15.81
CA ILE A 111 -6.70 12.55 16.56
C ILE A 111 -7.52 13.56 15.76
N LYS A 112 -7.17 13.78 14.49
CA LYS A 112 -7.90 14.69 13.61
C LYS A 112 -9.35 14.24 13.39
N PHE A 113 -9.56 12.94 13.18
CA PHE A 113 -10.91 12.39 12.97
C PHE A 113 -11.80 12.59 14.20
N ILE A 114 -11.24 12.38 15.41
CA ILE A 114 -11.94 12.64 16.68
C ILE A 114 -12.19 14.13 16.88
N GLU A 115 -11.22 14.99 16.54
CA GLU A 115 -11.34 16.46 16.62
C GLU A 115 -12.49 16.99 15.72
N GLU A 116 -12.71 16.35 14.57
CA GLU A 116 -13.86 16.61 13.69
C GLU A 116 -15.20 16.08 14.25
N GLY A 117 -15.21 15.50 15.45
CA GLY A 117 -16.40 14.97 16.13
C GLY A 117 -16.82 13.59 15.62
N LYS A 118 -15.94 12.86 14.93
CA LYS A 118 -16.24 11.55 14.36
C LYS A 118 -15.75 10.42 15.26
N ASP A 119 -16.45 9.29 15.23
CA ASP A 119 -16.13 8.11 16.04
C ASP A 119 -15.15 7.18 15.32
N ILE A 120 -13.97 6.97 15.92
CA ILE A 120 -12.96 6.02 15.41
C ILE A 120 -13.23 4.58 15.81
N THR A 121 -14.16 4.31 16.74
CA THR A 121 -14.43 2.96 17.27
C THR A 121 -14.63 1.92 16.17
N PRO A 122 -15.38 2.19 15.08
CA PRO A 122 -15.48 1.23 13.99
C PRO A 122 -14.11 0.93 13.35
N ILE A 123 -13.27 1.94 13.18
CA ILE A 123 -12.00 1.86 12.45
C ILE A 123 -10.95 1.09 13.24
N LEU A 124 -11.10 0.99 14.57
CA LEU A 124 -10.23 0.20 15.45
C LEU A 124 -10.47 -1.33 15.36
N ASP A 125 -11.17 -1.81 14.33
CA ASP A 125 -11.38 -3.24 14.06
C ASP A 125 -10.06 -3.91 13.61
N GLU A 126 -9.59 -4.90 14.38
CA GLU A 126 -8.32 -5.59 14.11
C GLU A 126 -8.29 -6.38 12.79
N ARG A 127 -9.45 -6.61 12.17
CA ARG A 127 -9.55 -7.25 10.85
C ARG A 127 -9.25 -6.27 9.71
N LEU A 128 -9.22 -4.95 9.99
CA LEU A 128 -8.88 -3.94 9.00
C LEU A 128 -7.36 -3.79 8.87
N PRO A 129 -6.81 -3.86 7.66
CA PRO A 129 -5.42 -3.46 7.41
C PRO A 129 -5.20 -1.98 7.72
N ILE A 130 -4.00 -1.61 8.15
CA ILE A 130 -3.62 -0.22 8.47
C ILE A 130 -3.92 0.74 7.32
N ASN A 131 -3.59 0.38 6.08
CA ASN A 131 -3.85 1.23 4.91
C ASN A 131 -5.35 1.37 4.59
N VAL A 132 -6.17 0.38 4.96
CA VAL A 132 -7.64 0.51 4.88
C VAL A 132 -8.13 1.45 5.98
N MET A 133 -7.61 1.36 7.21
CA MET A 133 -7.92 2.32 8.27
C MET A 133 -7.55 3.75 7.86
N GLU A 134 -6.35 3.96 7.31
CA GLU A 134 -5.90 5.27 6.79
C GLU A 134 -6.87 5.81 5.73
N TYR A 135 -7.28 4.97 4.79
CA TYR A 135 -8.27 5.35 3.78
C TYR A 135 -9.60 5.77 4.42
N MET A 136 -10.12 4.99 5.37
CA MET A 136 -11.40 5.25 6.04
C MET A 136 -11.40 6.51 6.90
N LEU A 137 -10.24 6.91 7.42
CA LEU A 137 -10.03 8.17 8.13
C LEU A 137 -9.97 9.37 7.17
N TYR A 138 -9.40 9.15 5.97
CA TYR A 138 -9.28 10.17 4.94
C TYR A 138 -10.61 10.43 4.22
N ASP A 139 -11.33 9.38 3.82
CA ASP A 139 -12.60 9.45 3.09
C ASP A 139 -13.62 8.47 3.66
N SER A 140 -14.58 9.00 4.42
CA SER A 140 -15.61 8.20 5.06
C SER A 140 -16.72 7.73 4.10
N LYS A 141 -16.73 8.20 2.85
CA LYS A 141 -17.81 7.92 1.88
C LYS A 141 -18.03 6.43 1.65
N HIS A 142 -16.96 5.63 1.67
CA HIS A 142 -17.02 4.20 1.37
C HIS A 142 -16.91 3.31 2.61
N ASN A 143 -16.92 3.86 3.83
CA ASN A 143 -16.73 3.09 5.06
C ASN A 143 -17.76 1.96 5.21
N GLU A 144 -19.05 2.24 4.98
CA GLU A 144 -20.09 1.22 5.03
C GLU A 144 -19.89 0.12 3.99
N GLN A 145 -19.41 0.47 2.78
CA GLN A 145 -19.12 -0.49 1.73
C GLN A 145 -17.93 -1.38 2.12
N ILE A 146 -16.87 -0.80 2.69
CA ILE A 146 -15.70 -1.51 3.17
C ILE A 146 -16.10 -2.53 4.26
N TYR A 147 -16.95 -2.17 5.22
CA TYR A 147 -17.44 -3.14 6.20
C TYR A 147 -18.25 -4.28 5.58
N ARG A 148 -19.13 -3.97 4.62
CA ARG A 148 -19.86 -5.03 3.91
C ARG A 148 -18.91 -5.99 3.18
N LEU A 149 -17.85 -5.48 2.57
CA LEU A 149 -16.83 -6.32 1.92
C LEU A 149 -16.05 -7.13 2.97
N LEU A 150 -15.68 -6.54 4.09
CA LEU A 150 -15.03 -7.26 5.20
C LEU A 150 -15.92 -8.41 5.71
N GLU A 151 -17.21 -8.17 5.91
CA GLU A 151 -18.19 -9.17 6.35
C GLU A 151 -18.44 -10.29 5.32
N GLN A 152 -18.34 -9.97 4.03
CA GLN A 152 -18.38 -10.95 2.95
C GLN A 152 -17.13 -11.85 2.88
N GLY A 153 -16.08 -11.52 3.63
CA GLY A 153 -14.85 -12.31 3.69
C GLY A 153 -13.81 -11.93 2.63
N TRP A 154 -13.84 -10.69 2.13
CA TRP A 154 -12.76 -10.18 1.28
C TRP A 154 -11.46 -10.13 2.07
N SER A 155 -10.36 -10.61 1.46
CA SER A 155 -9.06 -10.64 2.13
C SER A 155 -8.49 -9.23 2.32
N GLU A 156 -7.62 -9.09 3.31
CA GLU A 156 -6.87 -7.85 3.59
C GLU A 156 -6.30 -7.22 2.32
N LYS A 157 -5.58 -8.01 1.51
CA LYS A 157 -4.96 -7.53 0.26
C LYS A 157 -5.98 -7.07 -0.78
N GLN A 158 -7.14 -7.72 -0.87
CA GLN A 158 -8.18 -7.27 -1.79
C GLN A 158 -8.82 -5.96 -1.29
N LEU A 159 -9.08 -5.82 0.02
CA LEU A 159 -9.57 -4.57 0.59
C LEU A 159 -8.60 -3.41 0.36
N CYS A 160 -7.29 -3.66 0.47
CA CYS A 160 -6.25 -2.69 0.13
C CYS A 160 -6.38 -2.16 -1.32
N GLU A 161 -6.49 -3.06 -2.29
CA GLU A 161 -6.65 -2.66 -3.71
C GLU A 161 -7.96 -1.92 -3.94
N ILE A 162 -9.07 -2.40 -3.35
CA ILE A 162 -10.37 -1.73 -3.49
C ILE A 162 -10.31 -0.31 -2.94
N CYS A 163 -9.70 -0.11 -1.77
CA CYS A 163 -9.49 1.22 -1.19
C CYS A 163 -8.57 2.09 -2.05
N TYR A 164 -7.54 1.49 -2.69
CA TYR A 164 -6.71 2.20 -3.67
C TYR A 164 -7.52 2.66 -4.90
N GLY A 165 -8.46 1.83 -5.38
CA GLY A 165 -9.41 2.20 -6.41
C GLY A 165 -10.24 3.42 -5.99
N PHE A 166 -10.86 3.37 -4.81
CA PHE A 166 -11.64 4.50 -4.29
C PHE A 166 -10.81 5.77 -4.13
N TYR A 167 -9.58 5.65 -3.61
CA TYR A 167 -8.64 6.76 -3.50
C TYR A 167 -8.30 7.37 -4.86
N SER A 168 -8.21 6.55 -5.90
CA SER A 168 -7.96 6.97 -7.28
C SER A 168 -9.21 7.51 -7.99
N GLY A 169 -10.35 7.61 -7.28
CA GLY A 169 -11.60 8.15 -7.81
C GLY A 169 -12.41 7.17 -8.65
N VAL A 170 -12.10 5.87 -8.60
CA VAL A 170 -12.82 4.82 -9.34
C VAL A 170 -13.45 3.82 -8.37
N ASP A 171 -14.60 3.25 -8.74
CA ASP A 171 -15.24 2.18 -7.98
C ASP A 171 -15.08 0.84 -8.73
N PRO A 172 -14.19 -0.05 -8.28
CA PRO A 172 -14.00 -1.34 -8.95
C PRO A 172 -15.06 -2.37 -8.57
N THR A 173 -15.82 -2.15 -7.49
CA THR A 173 -16.69 -3.18 -6.89
C THR A 173 -17.77 -3.77 -7.80
N PRO A 174 -18.31 -3.07 -8.83
CA PRO A 174 -19.23 -3.69 -9.80
C PRO A 174 -18.56 -4.71 -10.73
N TYR A 175 -17.23 -4.71 -10.83
CA TYR A 175 -16.46 -5.45 -11.83
C TYR A 175 -15.56 -6.54 -11.24
N ILE A 176 -15.61 -6.71 -9.92
CA ILE A 176 -14.79 -7.68 -9.19
C ILE A 176 -15.65 -8.55 -8.30
N THR A 177 -15.13 -9.72 -7.96
CA THR A 177 -15.76 -10.69 -7.05
C THR A 177 -14.69 -11.27 -6.13
N LEU A 178 -15.11 -11.98 -5.07
CA LEU A 178 -14.20 -12.66 -4.13
C LEU A 178 -13.21 -13.63 -4.82
N SER A 179 -13.56 -14.19 -5.98
CA SER A 179 -12.70 -15.10 -6.72
C SER A 179 -11.56 -14.40 -7.48
N HIS A 180 -11.64 -13.09 -7.68
CA HIS A 180 -10.58 -12.33 -8.34
C HIS A 180 -9.38 -12.20 -7.40
N ASN A 181 -8.20 -12.57 -7.90
CA ASN A 181 -6.97 -12.33 -7.17
C ASN A 181 -6.62 -10.84 -7.15
N VAL A 182 -5.64 -10.46 -6.32
CA VAL A 182 -5.23 -9.06 -6.11
C VAL A 182 -4.78 -8.41 -7.42
N ASN A 183 -4.05 -9.14 -8.27
CA ASN A 183 -3.55 -8.61 -9.54
C ASN A 183 -4.70 -8.35 -10.52
N CYS A 184 -5.71 -9.23 -10.57
CA CYS A 184 -6.90 -8.99 -11.38
C CYS A 184 -7.66 -7.75 -10.92
N ILE A 185 -7.84 -7.55 -9.61
CA ILE A 185 -8.49 -6.34 -9.06
C ILE A 185 -7.67 -5.09 -9.43
N HIS A 186 -6.34 -5.16 -9.29
CA HIS A 186 -5.44 -4.08 -9.65
C HIS A 186 -5.55 -3.68 -11.12
N LEU A 187 -5.63 -4.68 -12.02
CA LEU A 187 -5.81 -4.42 -13.46
C LEU A 187 -7.17 -3.81 -13.76
N VAL A 188 -8.25 -4.26 -13.11
CA VAL A 188 -9.57 -3.62 -13.25
C VAL A 188 -9.53 -2.15 -12.80
N ILE A 189 -8.86 -1.85 -11.68
CA ILE A 189 -8.69 -0.46 -11.20
C ILE A 189 -7.91 0.38 -12.21
N LYS A 190 -6.83 -0.17 -12.79
CA LYS A 190 -6.06 0.52 -13.85
C LYS A 190 -6.89 0.78 -15.09
N THR A 191 -7.67 -0.20 -15.56
CA THR A 191 -8.59 -0.04 -16.69
C THR A 191 -9.54 1.14 -16.45
N LEU A 192 -10.19 1.17 -15.28
CA LEU A 192 -11.07 2.29 -14.90
C LEU A 192 -10.32 3.63 -14.82
N SER A 193 -9.10 3.63 -14.29
CA SER A 193 -8.28 4.84 -14.15
C SER A 193 -7.86 5.44 -15.49
N TYR A 194 -7.76 4.61 -16.55
CA TYR A 194 -7.57 5.07 -17.92
C TYR A 194 -8.87 5.48 -18.64
N GLY A 195 -10.02 5.43 -17.95
CA GLY A 195 -11.33 5.72 -18.54
C GLY A 195 -11.85 4.63 -19.48
N LEU A 196 -11.30 3.41 -19.37
CA LEU A 196 -11.69 2.24 -20.16
C LEU A 196 -12.76 1.43 -19.41
N ASP A 197 -13.57 0.67 -20.14
CA ASP A 197 -14.62 -0.18 -19.57
C ASP A 197 -14.08 -1.60 -19.24
N PRO A 198 -13.98 -1.99 -17.96
CA PRO A 198 -13.53 -3.31 -17.55
C PRO A 198 -14.62 -4.39 -17.61
N THR A 199 -15.83 -4.12 -18.11
CA THR A 199 -16.95 -5.09 -18.11
C THR A 199 -16.57 -6.45 -18.70
N CYS A 200 -15.70 -6.48 -19.72
CA CYS A 200 -15.21 -7.72 -20.31
C CYS A 200 -14.31 -8.53 -19.35
N MET A 201 -13.58 -7.86 -18.46
CA MET A 201 -12.69 -8.46 -17.46
C MET A 201 -13.46 -9.02 -16.25
N ALA A 202 -14.68 -8.53 -16.00
CA ALA A 202 -15.48 -8.90 -14.83
C ALA A 202 -16.08 -10.32 -14.88
N LYS A 203 -15.97 -11.02 -16.01
CA LYS A 203 -16.54 -12.37 -16.14
C LYS A 203 -15.76 -13.36 -15.26
N PRO A 204 -16.43 -14.22 -14.48
CA PRO A 204 -15.75 -15.22 -13.68
C PRO A 204 -15.06 -16.26 -14.59
N GLY A 205 -13.95 -16.81 -14.14
CA GLY A 205 -13.26 -17.93 -14.78
C GLY A 205 -11.99 -17.56 -15.54
N PHE A 206 -11.71 -16.27 -15.75
CA PHE A 206 -10.41 -15.87 -16.28
C PHE A 206 -9.29 -16.13 -15.28
N ASP A 207 -8.15 -16.62 -15.78
CA ASP A 207 -6.88 -16.58 -15.08
C ASP A 207 -6.22 -15.20 -15.20
N GLU A 208 -5.16 -15.01 -14.44
CA GLU A 208 -4.45 -13.73 -14.38
C GLU A 208 -3.86 -13.31 -15.73
N ALA A 209 -3.34 -14.25 -16.51
CA ALA A 209 -2.74 -13.95 -17.81
C ALA A 209 -3.82 -13.52 -18.81
N GLN A 210 -4.99 -14.15 -18.80
CA GLN A 210 -6.14 -13.74 -19.60
C GLN A 210 -6.59 -12.32 -19.23
N ILE A 211 -6.72 -11.99 -17.94
CA ILE A 211 -7.08 -10.62 -17.50
C ILE A 211 -6.01 -9.60 -17.92
N GLU A 212 -4.73 -9.95 -17.84
CA GLU A 212 -3.63 -9.11 -18.31
C GLU A 212 -3.69 -8.87 -19.82
N ASN A 213 -4.00 -9.90 -20.61
CA ASN A 213 -4.21 -9.75 -22.06
C ASN A 213 -5.38 -8.82 -22.38
N LEU A 214 -6.51 -8.98 -21.68
CA LEU A 214 -7.67 -8.10 -21.85
C LEU A 214 -7.33 -6.65 -21.49
N PHE A 215 -6.55 -6.43 -20.42
CA PHE A 215 -6.08 -5.12 -20.05
C PHE A 215 -5.22 -4.48 -21.14
N PHE A 216 -4.22 -5.19 -21.67
CA PHE A 216 -3.37 -4.66 -22.74
C PHE A 216 -4.13 -4.46 -24.06
N GLY A 217 -5.07 -5.34 -24.38
CA GLY A 217 -5.94 -5.18 -25.53
C GLY A 217 -6.79 -3.91 -25.43
N LEU A 218 -7.44 -3.68 -24.29
CA LEU A 218 -8.19 -2.45 -24.03
C LEU A 218 -7.30 -1.20 -24.12
N LEU A 219 -6.11 -1.24 -23.52
CA LEU A 219 -5.13 -0.15 -23.57
C LEU A 219 -4.65 0.14 -25.01
N GLY A 220 -4.53 -0.91 -25.83
CA GLY A 220 -4.18 -0.83 -27.25
C GLY A 220 -5.33 -0.37 -28.16
N GLY A 221 -6.53 -0.15 -27.62
CA GLY A 221 -7.73 0.24 -28.36
C GLY A 221 -8.41 -0.91 -29.10
N TYR A 222 -8.17 -2.16 -28.70
CA TYR A 222 -8.77 -3.34 -29.33
C TYR A 222 -10.18 -3.60 -28.81
N ASP A 223 -11.04 -4.15 -29.67
CA ASP A 223 -12.35 -4.66 -29.27
C ASP A 223 -12.20 -6.03 -28.61
N VAL A 224 -11.81 -6.04 -27.33
CA VAL A 224 -11.59 -7.28 -26.58
C VAL A 224 -12.85 -8.13 -26.42
N SER A 225 -14.04 -7.58 -26.67
CA SER A 225 -15.30 -8.34 -26.60
C SER A 225 -15.34 -9.53 -27.57
N LYS A 226 -14.53 -9.50 -28.63
CA LYS A 226 -14.39 -10.58 -29.62
C LYS A 226 -13.76 -11.85 -29.04
N TYR A 227 -12.93 -11.72 -28.01
CA TYR A 227 -12.15 -12.84 -27.47
C TYR A 227 -12.14 -12.91 -25.94
N ALA A 228 -12.86 -12.02 -25.26
CA ALA A 228 -13.09 -12.09 -23.82
C ALA A 228 -14.01 -13.26 -23.43
N ASP A 229 -13.48 -14.47 -23.54
CA ASP A 229 -14.11 -15.73 -23.14
C ASP A 229 -13.13 -16.54 -22.28
N PRO A 230 -13.48 -16.89 -21.03
CA PRO A 230 -12.61 -17.67 -20.15
C PRO A 230 -12.15 -19.03 -20.71
N SER A 231 -12.87 -19.58 -21.69
CA SER A 231 -12.50 -20.83 -22.36
C SER A 231 -11.38 -20.67 -23.41
N ILE A 232 -11.11 -19.44 -23.86
CA ILE A 232 -10.03 -19.12 -24.79
C ILE A 232 -8.74 -18.96 -24.00
N SER A 233 -7.72 -19.78 -24.25
CA SER A 233 -6.45 -19.71 -23.52
C SER A 233 -5.74 -18.37 -23.73
N TYR A 234 -4.91 -17.94 -22.77
CA TYR A 234 -4.08 -16.74 -22.93
C TYR A 234 -3.25 -16.75 -24.24
N PHE A 235 -2.72 -17.91 -24.63
CA PHE A 235 -1.97 -18.04 -25.89
C PHE A 235 -2.84 -17.77 -27.12
N GLU A 236 -4.09 -18.23 -27.10
CA GLU A 236 -5.06 -17.91 -28.15
C GLU A 236 -5.44 -16.44 -28.11
N MET A 237 -5.62 -15.83 -26.92
CA MET A 237 -5.88 -14.38 -26.79
C MET A 237 -4.76 -13.52 -27.39
N MET A 238 -3.49 -13.89 -27.18
CA MET A 238 -2.36 -13.21 -27.82
C MET A 238 -2.41 -13.26 -29.35
N MET A 239 -3.06 -14.26 -29.95
CA MET A 239 -3.27 -14.28 -31.40
C MET A 239 -4.20 -13.14 -31.84
N TYR A 240 -5.24 -12.81 -31.06
CA TYR A 240 -6.14 -11.70 -31.37
C TYR A 240 -5.39 -10.36 -31.36
N GLU A 241 -4.44 -10.15 -30.46
CA GLU A 241 -3.58 -8.96 -30.49
C GLU A 241 -2.78 -8.85 -31.81
N ARG A 242 -2.27 -9.98 -32.32
CA ARG A 242 -1.59 -10.02 -33.63
C ARG A 242 -2.55 -9.70 -34.77
N VAL A 243 -3.79 -10.16 -34.70
CA VAL A 243 -4.84 -9.81 -35.68
C VAL A 243 -5.08 -8.31 -35.68
N TYR A 244 -5.24 -7.68 -34.51
CA TYR A 244 -5.37 -6.22 -34.44
C TYR A 244 -4.12 -5.46 -34.89
N GLY A 245 -2.92 -5.99 -34.62
CA GLY A 245 -1.67 -5.48 -35.18
C GLY A 245 -1.69 -5.49 -36.71
N TYR A 246 -2.01 -6.63 -37.30
CA TYR A 246 -2.13 -6.83 -38.75
C TYR A 246 -3.20 -5.92 -39.37
N MET A 247 -4.36 -5.79 -38.72
CA MET A 247 -5.43 -4.88 -39.14
C MET A 247 -4.93 -3.44 -39.25
N ARG A 248 -4.21 -2.96 -38.25
CA ARG A 248 -3.65 -1.59 -38.24
C ARG A 248 -2.57 -1.40 -39.29
N GLU A 249 -1.67 -2.37 -39.45
CA GLU A 249 -0.57 -2.30 -40.42
C GLU A 249 -1.05 -2.32 -41.88
N ASN A 250 -2.17 -2.99 -42.15
CA ASN A 250 -2.70 -3.20 -43.50
C ASN A 250 -3.99 -2.42 -43.78
N ASP A 251 -4.42 -1.54 -42.88
CA ASP A 251 -5.66 -0.75 -42.97
C ASP A 251 -6.92 -1.61 -43.21
N ILE A 252 -6.95 -2.80 -42.57
CA ILE A 252 -8.08 -3.74 -42.64
C ILE A 252 -9.05 -3.45 -41.50
N THR A 253 -10.34 -3.36 -41.81
CA THR A 253 -11.40 -3.10 -40.83
C THR A 253 -12.24 -4.33 -40.49
N ASP A 254 -12.23 -5.36 -41.34
CA ASP A 254 -12.92 -6.62 -41.09
C ASP A 254 -12.04 -7.56 -40.24
N PHE A 255 -12.53 -7.90 -39.06
CA PHE A 255 -11.80 -8.73 -38.11
C PHE A 255 -11.61 -10.17 -38.63
N GLU A 256 -12.62 -10.75 -39.28
CA GLU A 256 -12.60 -12.14 -39.74
C GLU A 256 -11.65 -12.31 -40.93
N GLU A 257 -11.60 -11.32 -41.83
CA GLU A 257 -10.62 -11.25 -42.92
C GLU A 257 -9.18 -11.25 -42.37
N ALA A 258 -8.90 -10.37 -41.41
CA ALA A 258 -7.58 -10.27 -40.79
C ALA A 258 -7.22 -11.53 -40.00
N TYR A 259 -8.18 -12.10 -39.27
CA TYR A 259 -8.00 -13.32 -38.50
C TYR A 259 -7.60 -14.49 -39.40
N ASN A 260 -8.32 -14.70 -40.50
CA ASN A 260 -7.99 -15.75 -41.46
C ASN A 260 -6.62 -15.52 -42.11
N SER A 261 -6.28 -14.28 -42.45
CA SER A 261 -4.97 -13.93 -43.00
C SER A 261 -3.82 -14.25 -42.03
N VAL A 262 -3.95 -13.87 -40.76
CA VAL A 262 -2.94 -14.16 -39.73
C VAL A 262 -2.86 -15.66 -39.44
N ARG A 263 -3.99 -16.36 -39.38
CA ARG A 263 -4.06 -17.81 -39.19
C ARG A 263 -3.34 -18.54 -40.33
N ASP A 264 -3.58 -18.13 -41.58
CA ASP A 264 -2.95 -18.74 -42.74
C ASP A 264 -1.42 -18.48 -42.76
N LEU A 265 -0.96 -17.27 -42.39
CA LEU A 265 0.47 -16.97 -42.23
C LEU A 265 1.17 -17.83 -41.18
N GLN A 266 0.48 -18.17 -40.07
CA GLN A 266 1.02 -19.07 -39.04
C GLN A 266 1.05 -20.54 -39.48
N SER A 267 0.21 -20.93 -40.44
CA SER A 267 0.14 -22.29 -40.96
C SER A 267 1.20 -22.61 -42.02
N ILE A 268 1.95 -21.61 -42.49
CA ILE A 268 3.07 -21.80 -43.41
C ILE A 268 4.26 -22.39 -42.61
N PRO A 269 4.73 -23.61 -42.90
CA PRO A 269 5.96 -24.12 -42.31
C PRO A 269 7.11 -23.19 -42.70
N LEU A 270 8.03 -22.93 -41.77
CA LEU A 270 9.30 -22.17 -41.92
C LEU A 270 10.28 -22.78 -42.97
N ASN A 271 9.80 -23.21 -44.13
CA ASN A 271 10.54 -23.97 -45.14
C ASN A 271 10.55 -23.32 -46.54
N GLN A 272 10.23 -22.02 -46.66
CA GLN A 272 10.37 -21.31 -47.94
C GLN A 272 11.19 -20.01 -47.89
N ALA A 273 11.85 -19.71 -46.78
CA ALA A 273 12.83 -18.63 -46.70
C ALA A 273 14.29 -19.06 -47.01
N GLU A 274 14.56 -20.35 -47.23
CA GLU A 274 15.91 -20.88 -47.54
C GLU A 274 16.03 -21.53 -48.93
N ARG A 275 15.12 -21.24 -49.87
CA ARG A 275 15.16 -21.82 -51.23
C ARG A 275 15.15 -20.80 -52.38
N SER A 276 15.56 -19.57 -52.13
CA SER A 276 15.75 -18.56 -53.19
C SER A 276 17.20 -18.11 -53.39
N ASP A 277 18.15 -18.49 -52.52
CA ASP A 277 19.53 -18.00 -52.63
C ASP A 277 20.54 -19.00 -53.27
N ASP A 278 20.11 -20.21 -53.65
CA ASP A 278 21.01 -21.27 -54.17
C ASP A 278 20.87 -21.57 -55.68
N ASN A 279 20.23 -20.70 -56.48
CA ASN A 279 20.03 -20.96 -57.92
C ASN A 279 20.52 -19.83 -58.86
N GLU A 280 21.66 -19.21 -58.54
CA GLU A 280 22.44 -18.45 -59.53
C GLU A 280 23.92 -18.85 -59.51
N HIS A 281 24.26 -20.14 -59.65
CA HIS A 281 25.59 -20.52 -60.17
C HIS A 281 25.57 -21.88 -60.88
N MET A 282 25.96 -21.83 -62.17
CA MET A 282 26.22 -22.94 -63.12
C MET A 282 24.94 -23.64 -63.62
N ASP A 283 24.64 -23.71 -64.92
CA ASP A 283 25.50 -24.08 -66.03
C ASP A 283 24.82 -23.67 -67.36
N SER A 284 25.59 -23.13 -68.31
CA SER A 284 25.65 -23.65 -69.69
C SER A 284 26.58 -22.79 -70.55
N CYS A 285 27.85 -23.18 -70.60
CA CYS A 285 28.56 -23.24 -71.87
C CYS A 285 27.88 -24.32 -72.72
N GLU A 286 27.48 -24.01 -73.96
CA GLU A 286 27.86 -24.78 -75.15
C GLU A 286 27.27 -24.16 -76.44
N LEU A 287 28.16 -24.08 -77.44
CA LEU A 287 28.04 -23.69 -78.87
C LEU A 287 28.13 -22.20 -79.24
#